data_AF-A0A452RZC6-F1
#
_entry.id   AF-A0A452RZC6-F1
#
_cell.length_a   1.000
_cell.length_b   1.000
_cell.length_c   1.000
_cell.angle_alpha   90.00
_cell.angle_beta   90.00
_cell.angle_gamma   90.00
#
_symmetry.space_group_name_H-M   'P 1'
#
loop_
_entity.id
_entity.type
_entity.pdbx_description
1 polymer ?
#
loop_
_entity_poly.entity_id
_entity_poly.type
_entity_poly.pdbx_seq_one_letter_code
_entity_poly.pdbx_strand_id
1 'polypeptide(L)'
;MAGYKPAAIQTYPVLGEKITQDTLYWNNYKTPVQIKEFGAVSKVDFSPQPPYNYAVTASSRIHIYGRYSQEPIKTFSRFKDTAYCATFRQDGRLLVAGSEDGGVQLFDISGRAPLRQFEGHTKAVHTVDFTADKYHVVSGADDYTVKLWDIPNSKEILTFKEHSDYVRCGCASKLNPDLFVTGSYDHTVKMFDSRTNESVISVEHGQPVESVLLFPSGGLLVSAGGRYVKIWDMLKGGQLLVSLKNHHKTVTCLYLSSSGQRLLSGSLDRKVKVYSTTSYKVVHSFDYAASILSLALAHEDETIVVGMTNGILSVKHRKSEAKKDSFPRRRRPAYRTFIKGKNYMKQRDDILINRPSKKHLELYDRDLKNFRVSKALDRVLEPSCTIKTPEITVSIIKELNRRGVLANALAGRDEKEISRVLNFLIRNLSQPRFAPVLINAAEIIIDIYLPVIGQSPVVDKKFLLLQGLVEKEIDYQRELLETLGMMDMLFATMTRKESTSVLQHTSDGFLENKKMES
;
A
#
# COMPACT_ATOMS: atom_id res chain seq x y z
N MET A 1 25.58 43.89 3.14
CA MET A 1 25.68 42.92 4.25
C MET A 1 25.12 41.58 3.77
N ALA A 2 25.97 40.56 3.65
CA ALA A 2 25.53 39.23 3.25
C ALA A 2 24.49 38.71 4.26
N GLY A 3 23.31 38.31 3.79
CA GLY A 3 22.26 37.79 4.65
C GLY A 3 22.69 36.47 5.30
N TYR A 4 22.41 36.31 6.59
CA TYR A 4 22.64 35.06 7.30
C TYR A 4 21.91 33.91 6.60
N LYS A 5 22.66 32.89 6.16
CA LYS A 5 22.10 31.66 5.61
C LYS A 5 21.83 30.69 6.77
N PRO A 6 20.60 30.17 6.93
CA PRO A 6 20.29 29.21 7.98
C PRO A 6 21.16 27.95 7.86
N ALA A 7 21.43 27.30 9.00
CA ALA A 7 22.20 26.07 9.03
C ALA A 7 21.56 25.01 8.12
N ALA A 8 22.37 24.40 7.24
CA ALA A 8 21.90 23.35 6.35
C ALA A 8 21.71 22.07 7.17
N ILE A 9 20.45 21.72 7.45
CA ILE A 9 20.11 20.45 8.11
C ILE A 9 20.46 19.31 7.16
N GLN A 10 21.42 18.48 7.54
CA GLN A 10 21.76 17.28 6.77
C GLN A 10 20.73 16.19 7.07
N THR A 11 19.86 15.94 6.10
CA THR A 11 19.00 14.76 6.11
C THR A 11 19.82 13.58 5.61
N TYR A 12 20.03 12.59 6.47
CA TYR A 12 20.72 11.37 6.08
C TYR A 12 19.71 10.36 5.54
N PRO A 13 20.01 9.65 4.44
CA PRO A 13 19.13 8.59 3.99
C PRO A 13 19.03 7.52 5.08
N VAL A 14 17.80 7.13 5.41
CA VAL A 14 17.60 6.00 6.31
C VAL A 14 17.97 4.73 5.54
N LEU A 15 19.03 4.03 5.98
CA LEU A 15 19.37 2.70 5.49
C LEU A 15 18.20 1.76 5.79
N GLY A 16 17.57 1.22 4.74
CA GLY A 16 16.32 0.46 4.78
C GLY A 16 15.55 0.57 3.46
N GLU A 17 14.45 -0.18 3.33
CA GLU A 17 13.56 -0.08 2.14
C GLU A 17 13.25 1.38 1.84
N LYS A 18 13.59 1.83 0.62
CA LYS A 18 13.24 3.17 0.16
C LYS A 18 11.73 3.29 0.25
N ILE A 19 11.24 4.13 1.16
CA ILE A 19 9.83 4.46 1.27
C ILE A 19 9.45 5.11 -0.06
N THR A 20 8.85 4.33 -0.96
CA THR A 20 8.36 4.81 -2.25
C THR A 20 7.22 5.80 -2.03
N GLN A 21 6.99 6.68 -2.99
CA GLN A 21 5.83 7.58 -2.93
C GLN A 21 4.52 6.79 -2.79
N ASP A 22 4.48 5.58 -3.37
CA ASP A 22 3.35 4.67 -3.20
C ASP A 22 3.21 4.16 -1.75
N THR A 23 4.28 3.82 -1.04
CA THR A 23 4.12 3.40 0.37
C THR A 23 3.66 4.56 1.23
N LEU A 24 4.09 5.80 0.97
CA LEU A 24 3.52 6.98 1.62
C LEU A 24 2.03 7.15 1.29
N TYR A 25 1.65 6.93 0.03
CA TYR A 25 0.26 6.99 -0.42
C TYR A 25 -0.63 6.00 0.34
N TRP A 26 -0.21 4.74 0.46
CA TRP A 26 -0.95 3.69 1.18
C TRP A 26 -0.84 3.80 2.71
N ASN A 27 0.20 4.45 3.24
CA ASN A 27 0.28 4.77 4.66
C ASN A 27 -0.64 5.93 5.07
N ASN A 28 -1.10 6.75 4.13
CA ASN A 28 -1.97 7.90 4.41
C ASN A 28 -3.45 7.53 4.67
N TYR A 29 -3.76 6.25 4.86
CA TYR A 29 -5.08 5.81 5.26
C TYR A 29 -5.31 6.06 6.76
N LYS A 30 -6.53 6.47 7.11
CA LYS A 30 -6.97 6.62 8.50
C LYS A 30 -7.06 5.26 9.19
N THR A 31 -7.15 5.30 10.51
CA THR A 31 -7.48 4.13 11.33
C THR A 31 -8.73 3.44 10.78
N PRO A 32 -8.72 2.10 10.62
CA PRO A 32 -9.85 1.36 10.09
C PRO A 32 -11.06 1.49 11.01
N VAL A 33 -12.24 1.70 10.43
CA VAL A 33 -13.52 1.55 11.09
C VAL A 33 -13.94 0.09 10.97
N GLN A 34 -14.26 -0.55 12.09
CA GLN A 34 -14.72 -1.94 12.12
C GLN A 34 -16.22 -1.96 12.36
N ILE A 35 -16.96 -2.53 11.41
CA ILE A 35 -18.42 -2.72 11.49
C ILE A 35 -18.65 -4.22 11.65
N LYS A 36 -19.49 -4.62 12.62
CA LYS A 36 -19.80 -6.02 12.86
C LYS A 36 -21.08 -6.40 12.14
N GLU A 37 -20.98 -7.39 11.27
CA GLU A 37 -22.10 -8.02 10.57
C GLU A 37 -22.54 -9.31 11.24
N PHE A 38 -23.69 -9.83 10.81
CA PHE A 38 -24.30 -11.04 11.36
C PHE A 38 -23.52 -12.32 10.95
N GLY A 39 -22.82 -12.31 9.83
CA GLY A 39 -22.09 -13.47 9.29
C GLY A 39 -20.87 -13.08 8.47
N ALA A 40 -20.16 -14.08 7.96
CA ALA A 40 -18.99 -13.87 7.10
C ALA A 40 -19.35 -13.03 5.86
N VAL A 41 -18.49 -12.07 5.53
CA VAL A 41 -18.73 -11.15 4.41
C VAL A 41 -18.27 -11.80 3.11
N SER A 42 -19.21 -12.38 2.36
CA SER A 42 -18.93 -13.18 1.16
C SER A 42 -18.39 -12.33 0.00
N LYS A 43 -19.06 -11.22 -0.31
CA LYS A 43 -18.66 -10.29 -1.37
C LYS A 43 -19.00 -8.85 -1.00
N VAL A 44 -18.12 -7.94 -1.40
CA VAL A 44 -18.33 -6.49 -1.31
C VAL A 44 -18.19 -5.91 -2.71
N ASP A 45 -19.10 -5.03 -3.09
CA ASP A 45 -19.03 -4.33 -4.37
C ASP A 45 -19.39 -2.84 -4.22
N PHE A 46 -18.78 -2.00 -5.05
CA PHE A 46 -19.00 -0.54 -5.03
C PHE A 46 -19.88 -0.09 -6.18
N SER A 47 -20.80 0.82 -5.89
CA SER A 47 -21.49 1.59 -6.92
C SER A 47 -20.46 2.39 -7.73
N PRO A 48 -20.46 2.30 -9.06
CA PRO A 48 -19.57 3.09 -9.90
C PRO A 48 -19.98 4.57 -9.98
N GLN A 49 -21.21 4.92 -9.59
CA GLN A 49 -21.70 6.30 -9.57
C GLN A 49 -21.64 6.92 -8.16
N PRO A 50 -21.41 8.25 -8.05
CA PRO A 50 -21.54 8.98 -6.79
C PRO A 50 -22.99 8.87 -6.29
N PRO A 51 -23.26 8.57 -5.00
CA PRO A 51 -22.43 8.74 -3.81
C PRO A 51 -21.45 7.60 -3.45
N TYR A 52 -21.11 6.68 -4.37
CA TYR A 52 -20.21 5.54 -4.14
C TYR A 52 -20.64 4.69 -2.93
N ASN A 53 -21.93 4.38 -2.86
CA ASN A 53 -22.44 3.42 -1.90
C ASN A 53 -21.84 2.04 -2.19
N TYR A 54 -21.65 1.23 -1.16
CA TYR A 54 -21.15 -0.13 -1.34
C TYR A 54 -22.14 -1.15 -0.76
N ALA A 55 -22.24 -2.28 -1.44
CA ALA A 55 -23.08 -3.40 -1.07
C ALA A 55 -22.20 -4.44 -0.41
N VAL A 56 -22.62 -4.89 0.76
CA VAL A 56 -21.96 -5.91 1.56
C VAL A 56 -22.92 -7.07 1.65
N THR A 57 -22.49 -8.23 1.17
CA THR A 57 -23.26 -9.47 1.29
C THR A 57 -22.76 -10.22 2.51
N ALA A 58 -23.67 -10.50 3.44
CA ALA A 58 -23.37 -11.21 4.69
C ALA A 58 -24.46 -12.25 4.97
N SER A 59 -24.14 -13.53 4.76
CA SER A 59 -25.08 -14.66 4.94
C SER A 59 -26.40 -14.39 4.20
N SER A 60 -27.55 -14.35 4.86
CA SER A 60 -28.88 -14.17 4.23
C SER A 60 -29.28 -12.72 3.93
N ARG A 61 -28.38 -11.75 4.15
CA ARG A 61 -28.70 -10.33 4.00
C ARG A 61 -27.69 -9.60 3.15
N ILE A 62 -28.19 -8.59 2.44
CA ILE A 62 -27.36 -7.62 1.71
C ILE A 62 -27.57 -6.25 2.33
N HIS A 63 -26.48 -5.65 2.79
CA HIS A 63 -26.45 -4.33 3.38
C HIS A 63 -25.87 -3.32 2.39
N ILE A 64 -26.59 -2.22 2.15
CA ILE A 64 -26.06 -1.08 1.42
C ILE A 64 -25.57 -0.05 2.43
N TYR A 65 -24.28 0.25 2.37
CA TYR A 65 -23.64 1.28 3.16
C TYR A 65 -23.39 2.53 2.34
N GLY A 66 -23.49 3.67 3.03
CA GLY A 66 -23.03 4.94 2.50
C GLY A 66 -21.52 5.05 2.65
N ARG A 67 -20.88 5.82 1.77
CA ARG A 67 -19.43 6.04 1.79
C ARG A 67 -18.83 6.43 3.15
N TYR A 68 -19.54 7.20 3.97
CA TYR A 68 -19.10 7.58 5.32
C TYR A 68 -20.03 7.09 6.44
N SER A 69 -21.15 6.47 6.07
CA SER A 69 -22.12 5.99 7.04
C SER A 69 -21.64 4.67 7.61
N GLN A 70 -21.58 4.58 8.93
CA GLN A 70 -21.27 3.32 9.62
C GLN A 70 -22.51 2.43 9.77
N GLU A 71 -23.70 3.02 9.62
CA GLU A 71 -24.97 2.31 9.64
C GLU A 71 -25.40 1.96 8.22
N PRO A 72 -26.01 0.77 8.01
CA PRO A 72 -26.52 0.39 6.71
C PRO A 72 -27.71 1.29 6.36
N ILE A 73 -27.65 1.92 5.18
CA ILE A 73 -28.75 2.75 4.66
C ILE A 73 -29.95 1.86 4.32
N LYS A 74 -29.68 0.68 3.76
CA LYS A 74 -30.69 -0.30 3.38
C LYS A 74 -30.22 -1.72 3.65
N THR A 75 -31.19 -2.59 3.89
CA THR A 75 -30.99 -4.02 4.09
C THR A 75 -32.00 -4.79 3.24
N PHE A 76 -31.52 -5.72 2.42
CA PHE A 76 -32.34 -6.72 1.74
C PHE A 76 -32.26 -8.03 2.52
N SER A 77 -33.40 -8.53 2.98
CA SER A 77 -33.53 -9.76 3.79
C SER A 77 -34.56 -10.73 3.23
N ARG A 78 -34.83 -10.67 1.91
CA ARG A 78 -35.88 -11.44 1.24
C ARG A 78 -35.41 -12.78 0.69
N PHE A 79 -34.14 -13.11 0.89
CA PHE A 79 -33.59 -14.42 0.55
C PHE A 79 -34.11 -15.47 1.55
N LYS A 80 -34.47 -16.65 1.06
CA LYS A 80 -34.88 -17.76 1.94
C LYS A 80 -33.65 -18.36 2.62
N ASP A 81 -32.55 -18.46 1.87
CA ASP A 81 -31.27 -18.95 2.34
C ASP A 81 -30.15 -17.88 2.23
N THR A 82 -28.89 -18.30 2.12
CA THR A 82 -27.74 -17.40 2.02
C THR A 82 -27.62 -16.73 0.65
N ALA A 83 -27.17 -15.47 0.66
CA ALA A 83 -26.75 -14.73 -0.53
C ALA A 83 -25.22 -14.78 -0.61
N TYR A 84 -24.67 -15.17 -1.77
CA TYR A 84 -23.22 -15.27 -1.95
C TYR A 84 -22.62 -14.01 -2.54
N CYS A 85 -23.33 -13.35 -3.45
CA CYS A 85 -22.84 -12.17 -4.14
C CYS A 85 -23.91 -11.09 -4.28
N ALA A 86 -23.45 -9.85 -4.34
CA ALA A 86 -24.23 -8.68 -4.73
C ALA A 86 -23.34 -7.80 -5.59
N THR A 87 -23.81 -7.44 -6.78
CA THR A 87 -23.07 -6.61 -7.73
C THR A 87 -23.95 -5.46 -8.20
N PHE A 88 -23.38 -4.26 -8.28
CA PHE A 88 -24.06 -3.09 -8.81
C PHE A 88 -24.01 -3.06 -10.34
N ARG A 89 -25.08 -2.54 -10.93
CA ARG A 89 -25.04 -2.15 -12.33
C ARG A 89 -24.17 -0.90 -12.51
N GLN A 90 -23.60 -0.73 -13.70
CA GLN A 90 -22.85 0.45 -14.14
C GLN A 90 -23.59 1.80 -13.89
N ASP A 91 -24.93 1.79 -13.83
CA ASP A 91 -25.74 2.97 -13.53
C ASP A 91 -25.93 3.25 -12.04
N GLY A 92 -25.50 2.35 -11.15
CA GLY A 92 -25.67 2.49 -9.70
C GLY A 92 -27.12 2.54 -9.23
N ARG A 93 -28.09 2.05 -10.03
CA ARG A 93 -29.54 2.00 -9.69
C ARG A 93 -30.04 0.60 -9.38
N LEU A 94 -29.52 -0.40 -10.09
CA LEU A 94 -29.90 -1.80 -9.93
C LEU A 94 -28.77 -2.57 -9.24
N LEU A 95 -29.17 -3.58 -8.47
CA LEU A 95 -28.30 -4.52 -7.80
C LEU A 95 -28.78 -5.94 -8.13
N VAL A 96 -27.88 -6.83 -8.49
CA VAL A 96 -28.21 -8.26 -8.66
C VAL A 96 -27.53 -9.05 -7.56
N ALA A 97 -28.25 -10.05 -7.05
CA ALA A 97 -27.75 -10.98 -6.07
C ALA A 97 -27.94 -12.44 -6.48
N GLY A 98 -26.95 -13.27 -6.16
CA GLY A 98 -27.02 -14.72 -6.27
C GLY A 98 -27.32 -15.36 -4.92
N SER A 99 -28.23 -16.32 -4.89
CA SER A 99 -28.63 -17.06 -3.69
C SER A 99 -28.22 -18.52 -3.71
N GLU A 100 -28.22 -19.15 -2.54
CA GLU A 100 -27.98 -20.59 -2.35
C GLU A 100 -29.09 -21.45 -2.97
N ASP A 101 -30.33 -20.95 -3.00
CA ASP A 101 -31.50 -21.61 -3.62
C ASP A 101 -31.38 -21.75 -5.15
N GLY A 102 -30.31 -21.22 -5.78
CA GLY A 102 -30.16 -21.16 -7.24
C GLY A 102 -30.87 -19.96 -7.88
N GLY A 103 -31.62 -19.18 -7.11
CA GLY A 103 -32.29 -17.98 -7.61
C GLY A 103 -31.32 -16.82 -7.81
N VAL A 104 -31.40 -16.14 -8.95
CA VAL A 104 -30.76 -14.83 -9.15
C VAL A 104 -31.84 -13.76 -9.01
N GLN A 105 -31.64 -12.81 -8.10
CA GLN A 105 -32.63 -11.77 -7.82
C GLN A 105 -32.11 -10.39 -8.20
N LEU A 106 -32.93 -9.64 -8.92
CA LEU A 106 -32.66 -8.26 -9.31
C LEU A 106 -33.41 -7.32 -8.37
N PHE A 107 -32.70 -6.38 -7.77
CA PHE A 107 -33.23 -5.36 -6.88
C PHE A 107 -33.04 -3.98 -7.50
N ASP A 108 -34.04 -3.11 -7.29
CA ASP A 108 -33.84 -1.68 -7.40
C ASP A 108 -33.38 -1.14 -6.04
N ILE A 109 -32.36 -0.28 -6.05
CA ILE A 109 -31.85 0.35 -4.84
C ILE A 109 -32.90 1.26 -4.22
N SER A 110 -33.82 1.82 -5.00
CA SER A 110 -34.91 2.65 -4.47
C SER A 110 -35.95 1.79 -3.72
N GLY A 111 -36.26 0.62 -4.27
CA GLY A 111 -37.25 -0.33 -3.75
C GLY A 111 -36.73 -1.22 -2.61
N ARG A 112 -37.66 -1.98 -2.01
CA ARG A 112 -37.36 -3.06 -1.05
C ARG A 112 -37.73 -4.46 -1.59
N ALA A 113 -38.55 -4.52 -2.63
CA ALA A 113 -38.97 -5.77 -3.26
C ALA A 113 -38.01 -6.13 -4.40
N PRO A 114 -37.79 -7.43 -4.66
CA PRO A 114 -37.12 -7.86 -5.87
C PRO A 114 -37.95 -7.39 -7.07
N LEU A 115 -37.28 -6.76 -8.04
CA LEU A 115 -37.90 -6.35 -9.30
C LEU A 115 -38.17 -7.58 -10.18
N ARG A 116 -37.19 -8.49 -10.24
CA ARG A 116 -37.25 -9.74 -11.00
C ARG A 116 -36.50 -10.85 -10.27
N GLN A 117 -36.91 -12.08 -10.54
CA GLN A 117 -36.27 -13.30 -10.09
C GLN A 117 -36.05 -14.20 -11.30
N PHE A 118 -34.82 -14.64 -11.49
CA PHE A 118 -34.44 -15.60 -12.51
C PHE A 118 -34.28 -16.97 -11.84
N GLU A 119 -35.04 -17.93 -12.34
CA GLU A 119 -35.02 -19.32 -11.91
C GLU A 119 -34.54 -20.19 -13.07
N GLY A 120 -33.60 -21.09 -12.80
CA GLY A 120 -33.07 -22.02 -13.81
C GLY A 120 -31.72 -22.63 -13.45
N HIS A 121 -31.00 -22.06 -12.48
CA HIS A 121 -29.93 -22.80 -11.81
C HIS A 121 -30.51 -23.80 -10.82
N THR A 122 -29.84 -24.94 -10.69
CA THR A 122 -30.27 -26.03 -9.80
C THR A 122 -29.56 -26.02 -8.45
N LYS A 123 -28.42 -25.30 -8.36
CA LYS A 123 -27.58 -25.19 -7.17
C LYS A 123 -27.20 -23.73 -6.91
N ALA A 124 -26.53 -23.49 -5.79
CA ALA A 124 -26.05 -22.19 -5.33
C ALA A 124 -25.33 -21.38 -6.42
N VAL A 125 -25.74 -20.10 -6.55
CA VAL A 125 -25.12 -19.13 -7.45
C VAL A 125 -24.10 -18.30 -6.68
N HIS A 126 -22.81 -18.53 -6.93
CA HIS A 126 -21.72 -17.85 -6.22
C HIS A 126 -21.31 -16.54 -6.87
N THR A 127 -21.43 -16.45 -8.19
CA THR A 127 -21.00 -15.27 -8.94
C THR A 127 -22.11 -14.77 -9.84
N VAL A 128 -22.32 -13.45 -9.79
CA VAL A 128 -23.19 -12.74 -10.70
C VAL A 128 -22.55 -11.42 -11.08
N ASP A 129 -22.61 -11.07 -12.37
CA ASP A 129 -22.10 -9.82 -12.88
C ASP A 129 -22.99 -9.27 -14.02
N PHE A 130 -22.97 -7.96 -14.21
CA PHE A 130 -23.68 -7.29 -15.30
C PHE A 130 -22.77 -7.16 -16.52
N THR A 131 -23.33 -7.40 -17.71
CA THR A 131 -22.61 -7.08 -18.94
C THR A 131 -22.57 -5.56 -19.19
N ALA A 132 -21.64 -5.11 -20.04
CA ALA A 132 -21.52 -3.70 -20.39
C ALA A 132 -22.78 -3.11 -21.06
N ASP A 133 -23.60 -3.94 -21.70
CA ASP A 133 -24.87 -3.56 -22.35
C ASP A 133 -25.98 -3.25 -21.35
N LYS A 134 -25.79 -3.57 -20.06
CA LYS A 134 -26.73 -3.30 -18.95
C LYS A 134 -28.05 -4.06 -19.00
N TYR A 135 -28.39 -4.71 -20.11
CA TYR A 135 -29.59 -5.54 -20.28
C TYR A 135 -29.36 -7.00 -19.92
N HIS A 136 -28.10 -7.46 -19.91
CA HIS A 136 -27.78 -8.85 -19.64
C HIS A 136 -27.05 -9.06 -18.32
N VAL A 137 -27.27 -10.22 -17.71
CA VAL A 137 -26.63 -10.66 -16.46
C VAL A 137 -25.98 -12.02 -16.70
N VAL A 138 -24.74 -12.17 -16.27
CA VAL A 138 -24.04 -13.45 -16.28
C VAL A 138 -24.05 -14.02 -14.87
N SER A 139 -24.42 -15.29 -14.72
CA SER A 139 -24.32 -16.02 -13.46
C SER A 139 -23.54 -17.31 -13.61
N GLY A 140 -22.74 -17.63 -12.58
CA GLY A 140 -22.03 -18.89 -12.46
C GLY A 140 -22.41 -19.58 -11.15
N ALA A 141 -22.68 -20.88 -11.24
CA ALA A 141 -23.22 -21.67 -10.14
C ALA A 141 -22.46 -22.97 -9.90
N ASP A 142 -22.78 -23.62 -8.78
CA ASP A 142 -22.25 -24.93 -8.39
C ASP A 142 -22.84 -26.10 -9.22
N ASP A 143 -23.75 -25.82 -10.16
CA ASP A 143 -24.25 -26.77 -11.15
C ASP A 143 -23.34 -26.92 -12.38
N TYR A 144 -22.14 -26.33 -12.32
CA TYR A 144 -21.12 -26.29 -13.37
C TYR A 144 -21.55 -25.51 -14.61
N THR A 145 -22.69 -24.82 -14.55
CA THR A 145 -23.20 -24.03 -15.66
C THR A 145 -22.95 -22.56 -15.46
N VAL A 146 -22.70 -21.88 -16.57
CA VAL A 146 -22.70 -20.42 -16.66
C VAL A 146 -23.89 -20.03 -17.52
N LYS A 147 -24.75 -19.15 -17.02
CA LYS A 147 -25.97 -18.73 -17.72
C LYS A 147 -25.91 -17.23 -18.01
N LEU A 148 -26.41 -16.86 -19.19
CA LEU A 148 -26.66 -15.48 -19.59
C LEU A 148 -28.16 -15.22 -19.54
N TRP A 149 -28.56 -14.21 -18.78
CA TRP A 149 -29.96 -13.82 -18.56
C TRP A 149 -30.27 -12.51 -19.25
N ASP A 150 -31.44 -12.43 -19.86
CA ASP A 150 -32.03 -11.19 -20.33
C ASP A 150 -32.86 -10.54 -19.23
N ILE A 151 -32.51 -9.33 -18.82
CA ILE A 151 -33.25 -8.59 -17.79
C ILE A 151 -34.68 -8.33 -18.26
N PRO A 152 -34.95 -7.58 -19.37
CA PRO A 152 -36.28 -7.32 -19.94
C PRO A 152 -37.27 -8.48 -19.90
N ASN A 153 -36.88 -9.64 -20.41
CA ASN A 153 -37.76 -10.79 -20.55
C ASN A 153 -37.71 -11.76 -19.36
N SER A 154 -36.76 -11.58 -18.44
CA SER A 154 -36.53 -12.50 -17.31
C SER A 154 -36.27 -13.95 -17.74
N LYS A 155 -35.68 -14.14 -18.92
CA LYS A 155 -35.41 -15.45 -19.52
C LYS A 155 -33.92 -15.70 -19.66
N GLU A 156 -33.52 -16.96 -19.60
CA GLU A 156 -32.18 -17.39 -20.00
C GLU A 156 -32.03 -17.33 -21.53
N ILE A 157 -30.93 -16.76 -21.99
CA ILE A 157 -30.56 -16.71 -23.41
C ILE A 157 -29.65 -17.88 -23.74
N LEU A 158 -28.57 -18.05 -22.96
CA LEU A 158 -27.53 -19.05 -23.19
C LEU A 158 -27.18 -19.78 -21.91
N THR A 159 -26.84 -21.06 -22.05
CA THR A 159 -26.32 -21.90 -20.97
C THR A 159 -25.05 -22.59 -21.46
N PHE A 160 -23.93 -22.25 -20.85
CA PHE A 160 -22.62 -22.84 -21.11
C PHE A 160 -22.36 -23.97 -20.10
N LYS A 161 -22.06 -25.18 -20.60
CA LYS A 161 -21.83 -26.39 -19.79
C LYS A 161 -20.46 -26.98 -20.05
N GLU A 162 -19.42 -26.14 -20.02
CA GLU A 162 -18.07 -26.58 -20.32
C GLU A 162 -17.18 -26.78 -19.10
N HIS A 163 -17.55 -26.24 -17.94
CA HIS A 163 -16.79 -26.45 -16.71
C HIS A 163 -17.08 -27.84 -16.15
N SER A 164 -16.07 -28.48 -15.59
CA SER A 164 -16.20 -29.82 -15.00
C SER A 164 -16.45 -29.80 -13.49
N ASP A 165 -16.20 -28.67 -12.83
CA ASP A 165 -16.36 -28.46 -11.38
C ASP A 165 -16.96 -27.07 -11.07
N TYR A 166 -17.16 -26.76 -9.78
CA TYR A 166 -17.87 -25.58 -9.28
C TYR A 166 -17.35 -24.26 -9.85
N VAL A 167 -18.27 -23.45 -10.40
CA VAL A 167 -17.95 -22.12 -10.91
C VAL A 167 -18.12 -21.10 -9.78
N ARG A 168 -16.99 -20.65 -9.21
CA ARG A 168 -16.98 -19.76 -8.03
C ARG A 168 -16.73 -18.30 -8.34
N CYS A 169 -16.09 -18.00 -9.47
CA CYS A 169 -15.78 -16.63 -9.84
C CYS A 169 -16.14 -16.33 -11.29
N GLY A 170 -16.52 -15.09 -11.53
CA GLY A 170 -16.80 -14.57 -12.85
C GLY A 170 -16.68 -13.06 -12.89
N CYS A 171 -16.30 -12.54 -14.05
CA CYS A 171 -16.15 -11.12 -14.32
C CYS A 171 -16.58 -10.86 -15.76
N ALA A 172 -17.52 -9.94 -15.96
CA ALA A 172 -17.86 -9.43 -17.28
C ALA A 172 -16.87 -8.33 -17.69
N SER A 173 -16.65 -8.18 -19.00
CA SER A 173 -15.87 -7.05 -19.52
C SER A 173 -16.69 -5.77 -19.40
N LYS A 174 -16.04 -4.68 -18.98
CA LYS A 174 -16.67 -3.36 -18.90
C LYS A 174 -16.73 -2.64 -20.24
N LEU A 175 -15.90 -3.06 -21.21
CA LEU A 175 -15.82 -2.44 -22.54
C LEU A 175 -16.68 -3.19 -23.56
N ASN A 176 -16.55 -4.53 -23.56
CA ASN A 176 -17.24 -5.38 -24.54
C ASN A 176 -18.42 -6.08 -23.84
N PRO A 177 -19.65 -5.90 -24.34
CA PRO A 177 -20.83 -6.50 -23.70
C PRO A 177 -20.88 -8.02 -23.84
N ASP A 178 -20.30 -8.54 -24.92
CA ASP A 178 -20.42 -9.96 -25.27
C ASP A 178 -19.38 -10.82 -24.54
N LEU A 179 -18.34 -10.20 -23.99
CA LEU A 179 -17.20 -10.91 -23.41
C LEU A 179 -17.32 -11.03 -21.89
N PHE A 180 -17.23 -12.25 -21.39
CA PHE A 180 -17.15 -12.52 -19.96
C PHE A 180 -16.20 -13.67 -19.66
N VAL A 181 -15.72 -13.71 -18.43
CA VAL A 181 -14.75 -14.71 -17.97
C VAL A 181 -15.26 -15.37 -16.72
N THR A 182 -15.08 -16.66 -16.63
CA THR A 182 -15.39 -17.47 -15.45
C THR A 182 -14.19 -18.29 -15.03
N GLY A 183 -14.02 -18.45 -13.72
CA GLY A 183 -13.05 -19.35 -13.14
C GLY A 183 -13.76 -20.42 -12.31
N SER A 184 -13.30 -21.65 -12.47
CA SER A 184 -13.83 -22.81 -11.78
C SER A 184 -12.78 -23.46 -10.89
N TYR A 185 -13.26 -24.31 -9.99
CA TYR A 185 -12.42 -25.18 -9.18
C TYR A 185 -11.78 -26.32 -9.99
N ASP A 186 -12.17 -26.51 -11.26
CA ASP A 186 -11.50 -27.36 -12.26
C ASP A 186 -10.09 -26.89 -12.65
N HIS A 187 -9.61 -25.83 -11.99
CA HIS A 187 -8.31 -25.18 -12.20
C HIS A 187 -8.21 -24.41 -13.51
N THR A 188 -9.31 -24.27 -14.25
CA THR A 188 -9.38 -23.54 -15.51
C THR A 188 -10.07 -22.19 -15.34
N VAL A 189 -9.61 -21.23 -16.13
CA VAL A 189 -10.28 -19.96 -16.38
C VAL A 189 -10.69 -19.94 -17.83
N LYS A 190 -11.98 -19.82 -18.08
CA LYS A 190 -12.56 -19.80 -19.41
C LYS A 190 -13.11 -18.42 -19.74
N MET A 191 -12.86 -17.98 -20.96
CA MET A 191 -13.43 -16.78 -21.53
C MET A 191 -14.46 -17.16 -22.57
N PHE A 192 -15.63 -16.55 -22.47
CA PHE A 192 -16.77 -16.79 -23.32
C PHE A 192 -17.11 -15.51 -24.08
N ASP A 193 -17.56 -15.69 -25.31
CA ASP A 193 -18.24 -14.67 -26.11
C ASP A 193 -19.70 -15.10 -26.22
N SER A 194 -20.64 -14.21 -25.88
CA SER A 194 -22.08 -14.46 -25.94
C SER A 194 -22.60 -14.74 -27.36
N ARG A 195 -21.82 -14.42 -28.40
CA ARG A 195 -22.20 -14.69 -29.80
C ARG A 195 -21.95 -16.14 -30.21
N THR A 196 -21.07 -16.82 -29.49
CA THR A 196 -20.71 -18.22 -29.69
C THR A 196 -21.20 -19.06 -28.53
N ASN A 197 -21.54 -20.33 -28.77
CA ASN A 197 -21.99 -21.22 -27.70
C ASN A 197 -20.84 -22.00 -27.03
N GLU A 198 -19.60 -21.72 -27.43
CA GLU A 198 -18.38 -22.38 -26.96
C GLU A 198 -17.43 -21.36 -26.30
N SER A 199 -16.49 -21.81 -25.47
CA SER A 199 -15.43 -20.96 -24.94
C SER A 199 -14.41 -20.57 -26.01
N VAL A 200 -14.04 -19.29 -26.00
CA VAL A 200 -13.03 -18.75 -26.93
C VAL A 200 -11.63 -19.08 -26.45
N ILE A 201 -11.39 -18.99 -25.13
CA ILE A 201 -10.09 -19.25 -24.52
C ILE A 201 -10.29 -20.07 -23.25
N SER A 202 -9.52 -21.14 -23.12
CA SER A 202 -9.40 -21.93 -21.88
C SER A 202 -7.96 -21.88 -21.38
N VAL A 203 -7.77 -21.39 -20.16
CA VAL A 203 -6.44 -21.21 -19.54
C VAL A 203 -6.34 -22.05 -18.28
N GLU A 204 -5.27 -22.84 -18.15
CA GLU A 204 -5.04 -23.67 -16.96
C GLU A 204 -4.17 -22.96 -15.91
N HIS A 205 -4.74 -22.75 -14.73
CA HIS A 205 -4.06 -22.15 -13.58
C HIS A 205 -3.31 -23.18 -12.73
N GLY A 206 -3.76 -24.44 -12.70
CA GLY A 206 -3.16 -25.55 -11.95
C GLY A 206 -3.43 -25.55 -10.44
N GLN A 207 -4.31 -24.68 -9.97
CA GLN A 207 -4.87 -24.64 -8.61
C GLN A 207 -6.35 -24.20 -8.71
N PRO A 208 -7.20 -24.51 -7.72
CA PRO A 208 -8.57 -24.01 -7.69
C PRO A 208 -8.60 -22.49 -7.75
N VAL A 209 -9.43 -21.93 -8.65
CA VAL A 209 -9.50 -20.50 -8.89
C VAL A 209 -10.58 -19.89 -8.01
N GLU A 210 -10.18 -18.93 -7.17
CA GLU A 210 -11.08 -18.25 -6.22
C GLU A 210 -11.57 -16.91 -6.75
N SER A 211 -10.73 -16.18 -7.49
CA SER A 211 -11.14 -14.91 -8.09
C SER A 211 -10.46 -14.65 -9.43
N VAL A 212 -11.21 -13.98 -10.30
CA VAL A 212 -10.78 -13.58 -11.63
C VAL A 212 -11.13 -12.11 -11.83
N LEU A 213 -10.24 -11.39 -12.50
CA LEU A 213 -10.41 -9.97 -12.77
C LEU A 213 -9.91 -9.63 -14.17
N LEU A 214 -10.72 -8.89 -14.92
CA LEU A 214 -10.32 -8.29 -16.19
C LEU A 214 -9.78 -6.87 -15.96
N PHE A 215 -8.70 -6.54 -16.66
CA PHE A 215 -8.24 -5.16 -16.71
C PHE A 215 -9.21 -4.28 -17.51
N PRO A 216 -9.40 -3.00 -17.11
CA PRO A 216 -10.20 -2.03 -17.88
C PRO A 216 -9.72 -1.82 -19.31
N SER A 217 -8.46 -2.13 -19.63
CA SER A 217 -7.92 -2.08 -20.99
C SER A 217 -8.34 -3.27 -21.87
N GLY A 218 -8.97 -4.30 -21.30
CA GLY A 218 -9.46 -5.49 -22.03
C GLY A 218 -8.39 -6.48 -22.49
N GLY A 219 -7.10 -6.15 -22.39
CA GLY A 219 -6.02 -7.02 -22.88
C GLY A 219 -5.46 -8.01 -21.84
N LEU A 220 -5.60 -7.71 -20.56
CA LEU A 220 -4.99 -8.49 -19.48
C LEU A 220 -6.04 -9.12 -18.58
N LEU A 221 -5.78 -10.35 -18.19
CA LEU A 221 -6.61 -11.15 -17.29
C LEU A 221 -5.79 -11.58 -16.08
N VAL A 222 -6.34 -11.38 -14.89
CA VAL A 222 -5.71 -11.80 -13.64
C VAL A 222 -6.52 -12.93 -13.04
N SER A 223 -5.87 -14.06 -12.80
CA SER A 223 -6.45 -15.18 -12.05
C SER A 223 -5.75 -15.31 -10.70
N ALA A 224 -6.54 -15.48 -9.65
CA ALA A 224 -6.07 -15.87 -8.33
C ALA A 224 -6.56 -17.29 -8.04
N GLY A 225 -5.60 -18.17 -7.77
CA GLY A 225 -5.90 -19.54 -7.41
C GLY A 225 -4.81 -20.12 -6.54
N GLY A 226 -5.22 -20.78 -5.46
CA GLY A 226 -4.31 -21.16 -4.39
C GLY A 226 -3.48 -19.95 -3.93
N ARG A 227 -2.16 -20.14 -3.80
CA ARG A 227 -1.22 -19.09 -3.36
C ARG A 227 -0.74 -18.16 -4.48
N TYR A 228 -1.15 -18.44 -5.72
CA TYR A 228 -0.61 -17.82 -6.91
C TYR A 228 -1.59 -16.80 -7.47
N VAL A 229 -1.06 -15.64 -7.85
CA VAL A 229 -1.76 -14.69 -8.73
C VAL A 229 -1.05 -14.74 -10.07
N LYS A 230 -1.74 -15.20 -11.10
CA LYS A 230 -1.22 -15.29 -12.47
C LYS A 230 -1.86 -14.22 -13.33
N ILE A 231 -1.07 -13.66 -14.24
CA ILE A 231 -1.51 -12.63 -15.18
C ILE A 231 -1.29 -13.15 -16.59
N TRP A 232 -2.35 -13.07 -17.38
CA TRP A 232 -2.46 -13.67 -18.70
C TRP A 232 -2.72 -12.59 -19.73
N ASP A 233 -2.11 -12.76 -20.91
CA ASP A 233 -2.35 -11.90 -22.06
C ASP A 233 -3.47 -12.51 -22.92
N MET A 234 -4.59 -11.81 -23.01
CA MET A 234 -5.76 -12.28 -23.76
C MET A 234 -5.58 -12.13 -25.26
N LEU A 235 -4.81 -11.12 -25.70
CA LEU A 235 -4.57 -10.88 -27.13
C LEU A 235 -3.65 -11.95 -27.74
N LYS A 236 -2.81 -12.58 -26.91
CA LYS A 236 -1.92 -13.68 -27.30
C LYS A 236 -2.53 -15.07 -27.07
N GLY A 237 -3.86 -15.17 -26.95
CA GLY A 237 -4.54 -16.44 -26.77
C GLY A 237 -4.34 -17.08 -25.40
N GLY A 238 -4.11 -16.28 -24.34
CA GLY A 238 -3.99 -16.77 -22.97
C GLY A 238 -2.58 -17.15 -22.54
N GLN A 239 -1.54 -16.51 -23.11
CA GLN A 239 -0.16 -16.74 -22.68
C GLN A 239 0.07 -16.20 -21.26
N LEU A 240 0.75 -16.97 -20.40
CA LEU A 240 1.17 -16.53 -19.07
C LEU A 240 2.25 -15.46 -19.17
N LEU A 241 2.00 -14.27 -18.64
CA LEU A 241 3.00 -13.21 -18.54
C LEU A 241 3.80 -13.32 -17.24
N VAL A 242 3.10 -13.38 -16.10
CA VAL A 242 3.72 -13.33 -14.76
C VAL A 242 2.98 -14.24 -13.80
N SER A 243 3.73 -14.97 -12.97
CA SER A 243 3.23 -15.74 -11.83
C SER A 243 3.77 -15.18 -10.52
N LEU A 244 2.88 -14.69 -9.66
CA LEU A 244 3.21 -14.07 -8.38
C LEU A 244 2.92 -15.03 -7.22
N LYS A 245 3.96 -15.41 -6.47
CA LYS A 245 3.88 -16.26 -5.28
C LYS A 245 4.33 -15.50 -4.03
N ASN A 246 3.50 -14.55 -3.60
CA ASN A 246 3.81 -13.72 -2.44
C ASN A 246 2.94 -14.06 -1.23
N HIS A 247 1.85 -14.78 -1.41
CA HIS A 247 0.96 -15.20 -0.33
C HIS A 247 1.34 -16.61 0.17
N HIS A 248 1.09 -16.86 1.45
CA HIS A 248 1.37 -18.12 2.13
C HIS A 248 0.16 -19.06 2.05
N LYS A 249 -1.07 -18.52 2.12
CA LYS A 249 -2.35 -19.21 1.94
C LYS A 249 -3.04 -18.75 0.66
N THR A 250 -4.27 -19.22 0.49
CA THR A 250 -5.08 -18.98 -0.71
C THR A 250 -5.46 -17.50 -0.85
N VAL A 251 -5.33 -16.99 -2.08
CA VAL A 251 -5.77 -15.65 -2.46
C VAL A 251 -7.26 -15.74 -2.77
N THR A 252 -8.07 -15.14 -1.90
CA THR A 252 -9.53 -15.20 -1.99
C THR A 252 -10.08 -14.15 -2.96
N CYS A 253 -9.46 -12.97 -3.00
CA CYS A 253 -9.98 -11.86 -3.79
C CYS A 253 -8.88 -11.07 -4.50
N LEU A 254 -9.24 -10.57 -5.67
CA LEU A 254 -8.48 -9.64 -6.48
C LEU A 254 -9.32 -8.40 -6.76
N TYR A 255 -8.68 -7.24 -6.75
CA TYR A 255 -9.33 -5.98 -7.11
C TYR A 255 -8.33 -5.03 -7.78
N LEU A 256 -8.78 -4.20 -8.71
CA LEU A 256 -7.93 -3.23 -9.39
C LEU A 256 -8.21 -1.82 -8.87
N SER A 257 -7.17 -1.00 -8.76
CA SER A 257 -7.35 0.44 -8.58
C SER A 257 -8.12 1.02 -9.77
N SER A 258 -8.92 2.07 -9.52
CA SER A 258 -9.65 2.78 -10.56
C SER A 258 -8.75 3.33 -11.67
N SER A 259 -7.49 3.64 -11.34
CA SER A 259 -6.48 4.12 -12.28
C SER A 259 -5.89 3.01 -13.17
N GLY A 260 -6.17 1.74 -12.86
CA GLY A 260 -5.56 0.58 -13.52
C GLY A 260 -4.06 0.40 -13.23
N GLN A 261 -3.46 1.26 -12.39
CA GLN A 261 -2.01 1.24 -12.12
C GLN A 261 -1.61 0.26 -11.02
N ARG A 262 -2.58 -0.20 -10.22
CA ARG A 262 -2.31 -1.01 -9.02
C ARG A 262 -3.29 -2.18 -8.93
N LEU A 263 -2.77 -3.35 -8.61
CA LEU A 263 -3.53 -4.58 -8.36
C LEU A 263 -3.49 -4.90 -6.88
N LEU A 264 -4.64 -5.14 -6.27
CA LEU A 264 -4.78 -5.57 -4.89
C LEU A 264 -5.10 -7.05 -4.85
N SER A 265 -4.47 -7.75 -3.92
CA SER A 265 -4.73 -9.18 -3.66
C SER A 265 -5.00 -9.38 -2.17
N GLY A 266 -6.16 -9.92 -1.83
CA GLY A 266 -6.54 -10.32 -0.49
C GLY A 266 -6.36 -11.81 -0.32
N SER A 267 -5.71 -12.22 0.77
CA SER A 267 -5.46 -13.62 1.09
C SER A 267 -6.08 -14.02 2.43
N LEU A 268 -6.32 -15.31 2.59
CA LEU A 268 -6.63 -15.95 3.87
C LEU A 268 -5.50 -15.77 4.91
N ASP A 269 -4.33 -15.30 4.49
CA ASP A 269 -3.20 -14.87 5.33
C ASP A 269 -3.44 -13.60 6.15
N ARG A 270 -4.63 -13.01 6.07
CA ARG A 270 -4.98 -11.72 6.70
C ARG A 270 -4.27 -10.52 6.06
N LYS A 271 -3.50 -10.75 4.99
CA LYS A 271 -2.72 -9.72 4.31
C LYS A 271 -3.39 -9.30 3.00
N VAL A 272 -3.44 -8.00 2.76
CA VAL A 272 -3.71 -7.44 1.42
C VAL A 272 -2.41 -6.92 0.85
N LYS A 273 -1.98 -7.45 -0.29
CA LYS A 273 -0.78 -6.97 -1.00
C LYS A 273 -1.17 -6.12 -2.19
N VAL A 274 -0.52 -4.96 -2.31
CA VAL A 274 -0.65 -4.03 -3.43
C VAL A 274 0.53 -4.26 -4.39
N TYR A 275 0.24 -4.53 -5.65
CA TYR A 275 1.21 -4.68 -6.73
C TYR A 275 1.13 -3.49 -7.68
N SER A 276 2.30 -3.07 -8.20
CA SER A 276 2.37 -2.18 -9.36
C SER A 276 2.09 -2.98 -10.64
N THR A 277 1.27 -2.48 -11.55
CA THR A 277 0.91 -3.23 -12.78
C THR A 277 2.01 -3.20 -13.85
N THR A 278 2.96 -2.26 -13.76
CA THR A 278 4.10 -2.22 -14.70
C THR A 278 5.18 -3.23 -14.32
N SER A 279 5.48 -3.35 -13.03
CA SER A 279 6.63 -4.14 -12.53
C SER A 279 6.22 -5.42 -11.82
N TYR A 280 4.94 -5.55 -11.45
CA TYR A 280 4.36 -6.62 -10.63
C TYR A 280 5.08 -6.91 -9.31
N LYS A 281 5.85 -5.94 -8.81
CA LYS A 281 6.48 -5.98 -7.48
C LYS A 281 5.48 -5.58 -6.41
N VAL A 282 5.63 -6.16 -5.22
CA VAL A 282 4.88 -5.75 -4.03
C VAL A 282 5.33 -4.34 -3.66
N VAL A 283 4.37 -3.44 -3.61
CA VAL A 283 4.59 -2.04 -3.24
C VAL A 283 4.28 -1.84 -1.76
N HIS A 284 3.14 -2.37 -1.31
CA HIS A 284 2.70 -2.23 0.07
C HIS A 284 1.92 -3.46 0.53
N SER A 285 1.89 -3.69 1.83
CA SER A 285 1.14 -4.78 2.45
C SER A 285 0.33 -4.24 3.63
N PHE A 286 -0.98 -4.45 3.59
CA PHE A 286 -1.85 -4.23 4.74
C PHE A 286 -1.99 -5.51 5.55
N ASP A 287 -1.94 -5.38 6.87
CA ASP A 287 -2.22 -6.46 7.80
C ASP A 287 -3.58 -6.24 8.48
N TYR A 288 -4.32 -7.33 8.69
CA TYR A 288 -5.65 -7.34 9.30
C TYR A 288 -5.73 -8.41 10.40
N ALA A 289 -6.71 -8.26 11.30
CA ALA A 289 -6.83 -9.14 12.45
C ALA A 289 -7.31 -10.56 12.09
N ALA A 290 -8.11 -10.69 11.01
CA ALA A 290 -8.69 -11.95 10.57
C ALA A 290 -8.47 -12.19 9.08
N SER A 291 -8.75 -13.42 8.64
CA SER A 291 -8.61 -13.84 7.25
C SER A 291 -9.61 -13.11 6.36
N ILE A 292 -9.17 -12.76 5.15
CA ILE A 292 -9.93 -11.91 4.25
C ILE A 292 -10.68 -12.80 3.28
N LEU A 293 -11.99 -12.56 3.15
CA LEU A 293 -12.82 -13.25 2.18
C LEU A 293 -13.11 -12.36 0.98
N SER A 294 -13.37 -11.07 1.21
CA SER A 294 -13.71 -10.11 0.17
C SER A 294 -12.95 -8.79 0.30
N LEU A 295 -12.67 -8.17 -0.85
CA LEU A 295 -11.97 -6.90 -0.95
C LEU A 295 -12.62 -6.05 -2.04
N ALA A 296 -12.89 -4.79 -1.72
CA ALA A 296 -13.36 -3.83 -2.69
C ALA A 296 -12.72 -2.45 -2.46
N LEU A 297 -12.56 -1.69 -3.53
CA LEU A 297 -12.01 -0.33 -3.47
C LEU A 297 -12.91 0.63 -4.26
N ALA A 298 -13.17 1.79 -3.66
CA ALA A 298 -13.96 2.84 -4.29
C ALA A 298 -13.18 3.54 -5.41
N HIS A 299 -13.91 4.16 -6.33
CA HIS A 299 -13.35 5.04 -7.35
C HIS A 299 -12.40 6.08 -6.72
N GLU A 300 -11.27 6.39 -7.37
CA GLU A 300 -10.20 7.25 -6.84
C GLU A 300 -9.46 6.75 -5.57
N ASP A 301 -9.53 5.44 -5.27
CA ASP A 301 -8.87 4.81 -4.12
C ASP A 301 -9.15 5.53 -2.78
N GLU A 302 -10.33 6.11 -2.62
CA GLU A 302 -10.61 6.87 -1.40
C GLU A 302 -10.91 5.94 -0.22
N THR A 303 -11.60 4.83 -0.48
CA THR A 303 -12.05 3.91 0.56
C THR A 303 -11.70 2.49 0.17
N ILE A 304 -11.02 1.78 1.06
CA ILE A 304 -10.81 0.34 0.96
C ILE A 304 -11.75 -0.32 1.94
N VAL A 305 -12.52 -1.29 1.46
CA VAL A 305 -13.41 -2.11 2.28
C VAL A 305 -12.96 -3.55 2.20
N VAL A 306 -12.74 -4.14 3.37
CA VAL A 306 -12.28 -5.53 3.50
C VAL A 306 -13.29 -6.30 4.33
N GLY A 307 -13.85 -7.34 3.74
CA GLY A 307 -14.71 -8.31 4.41
C GLY A 307 -13.88 -9.45 5.00
N MET A 308 -14.00 -9.67 6.30
CA MET A 308 -13.31 -10.74 7.01
C MET A 308 -14.24 -11.95 7.25
N THR A 309 -13.65 -13.11 7.51
CA THR A 309 -14.40 -14.36 7.77
C THR A 309 -15.15 -14.35 9.10
N ASN A 310 -14.73 -13.54 10.08
CA ASN A 310 -15.38 -13.40 11.38
C ASN A 310 -16.61 -12.47 11.37
N GLY A 311 -17.06 -12.06 10.18
CA GLY A 311 -18.17 -11.14 9.98
C GLY A 311 -17.86 -9.70 10.36
N ILE A 312 -16.59 -9.33 10.50
CA ILE A 312 -16.21 -7.93 10.65
C ILE A 312 -15.88 -7.34 9.28
N LEU A 313 -16.44 -6.18 9.00
CA LEU A 313 -16.12 -5.35 7.85
C LEU A 313 -15.15 -4.24 8.28
N SER A 314 -13.97 -4.18 7.66
CA SER A 314 -13.00 -3.11 7.90
C SER A 314 -13.05 -2.08 6.78
N VAL A 315 -13.43 -0.86 7.10
CA VAL A 315 -13.48 0.28 6.17
C VAL A 315 -12.31 1.23 6.48
N LYS A 316 -11.42 1.45 5.52
CA LYS A 316 -10.31 2.40 5.62
C LYS A 316 -10.54 3.56 4.66
N HIS A 317 -10.61 4.77 5.20
CA HIS A 317 -10.67 6.00 4.40
C HIS A 317 -9.28 6.59 4.26
N ARG A 318 -8.90 6.94 3.02
CA ARG A 318 -7.71 7.75 2.76
C ARG A 318 -7.92 9.15 3.31
N LYS A 319 -6.90 9.72 3.96
CA LYS A 319 -6.90 11.16 4.16
C LYS A 319 -6.67 11.77 2.78
N SER A 320 -7.69 12.40 2.21
CA SER A 320 -7.44 13.28 1.08
C SER A 320 -6.28 14.20 1.46
N GLU A 321 -5.32 14.39 0.57
CA GLU A 321 -4.48 15.59 0.60
C GLU A 321 -5.43 16.77 0.44
N ALA A 322 -6.09 17.13 1.54
CA ALA A 322 -6.71 18.43 1.66
C ALA A 322 -5.57 19.35 1.32
N LYS A 323 -5.68 20.04 0.18
CA LYS A 323 -4.86 21.20 -0.14
C LYS A 323 -4.67 21.90 1.20
N LYS A 324 -3.43 21.91 1.68
CA LYS A 324 -3.04 22.73 2.82
C LYS A 324 -3.08 24.18 2.35
N ASP A 325 -4.21 24.64 1.83
CA ASP A 325 -4.67 25.99 2.05
C ASP A 325 -4.92 26.07 3.54
N SER A 326 -3.81 26.29 4.24
CA SER A 326 -3.73 26.65 5.62
C SER A 326 -4.48 27.96 5.78
N PHE A 327 -5.80 27.91 5.83
CA PHE A 327 -6.53 28.98 6.49
C PHE A 327 -6.10 28.91 7.95
N PRO A 328 -5.33 29.88 8.45
CA PRO A 328 -4.93 29.83 9.84
C PRO A 328 -6.21 29.90 10.66
N ARG A 329 -6.48 28.87 11.48
CA ARG A 329 -7.41 28.98 12.61
C ARG A 329 -6.85 30.01 13.57
N ARG A 330 -7.07 31.29 13.28
CA ARG A 330 -6.79 32.37 14.22
C ARG A 330 -7.91 32.41 15.24
N ARG A 331 -7.51 32.47 16.51
CA ARG A 331 -8.33 32.95 17.62
C ARG A 331 -9.13 34.16 17.11
N ARG A 332 -10.45 34.10 17.21
CA ARG A 332 -11.34 35.18 16.81
C ARG A 332 -10.93 36.44 17.61
N PRO A 333 -10.43 37.51 16.98
CA PRO A 333 -10.36 38.80 17.65
C PRO A 333 -11.79 39.36 17.67
N ALA A 334 -12.19 39.98 18.78
CA ALA A 334 -13.52 40.57 18.96
C ALA A 334 -13.80 41.80 18.07
N TYR A 335 -12.84 42.23 17.23
CA TYR A 335 -13.03 43.32 16.28
C TYR A 335 -12.83 42.83 14.85
N ARG A 336 -13.92 42.84 14.07
CA ARG A 336 -13.89 42.61 12.61
C ARG A 336 -13.37 43.86 11.93
N THR A 337 -12.06 43.99 11.78
CA THR A 337 -11.52 44.86 10.73
C THR A 337 -11.86 44.23 9.37
N PHE A 338 -12.66 44.95 8.57
CA PHE A 338 -12.96 44.59 7.18
C PHE A 338 -11.65 44.59 6.38
N ILE A 339 -11.08 43.40 6.16
CA ILE A 339 -9.92 43.24 5.28
C ILE A 339 -10.42 43.37 3.83
N LYS A 340 -10.42 44.58 3.29
CA LYS A 340 -10.64 44.87 1.86
C LYS A 340 -9.58 44.13 1.03
N GLY A 341 -9.99 43.45 -0.05
CA GLY A 341 -9.08 42.78 -1.00
C GLY A 341 -8.93 41.26 -0.87
N LYS A 342 -9.61 40.59 0.07
CA LYS A 342 -9.56 39.11 0.18
C LYS A 342 -10.21 38.36 -0.98
N ASN A 343 -11.18 38.97 -1.65
CA ASN A 343 -11.91 38.39 -2.78
C ASN A 343 -11.46 38.98 -4.13
N TYR A 344 -10.28 39.60 -4.20
CA TYR A 344 -9.79 40.20 -5.42
C TYR A 344 -9.34 39.10 -6.40
N MET A 345 -10.06 38.96 -7.51
CA MET A 345 -9.65 38.12 -8.64
C MET A 345 -8.67 38.91 -9.50
N LYS A 346 -7.50 38.32 -9.76
CA LYS A 346 -6.41 38.95 -10.52
C LYS A 346 -6.89 39.35 -11.92
N GLN A 347 -6.70 40.61 -12.31
CA GLN A 347 -6.92 41.08 -13.68
C GLN A 347 -5.62 40.97 -14.50
N ARG A 348 -5.71 41.01 -15.84
CA ARG A 348 -4.56 40.77 -16.74
C ARG A 348 -3.45 41.82 -16.63
N ASP A 349 -3.77 43.03 -16.15
CA ASP A 349 -2.83 44.15 -16.02
C ASP A 349 -2.24 44.31 -14.61
N ASP A 350 -2.48 43.35 -13.70
CA ASP A 350 -1.97 43.40 -12.33
C ASP A 350 -0.50 42.99 -12.24
N ILE A 351 0.36 43.91 -11.81
CA ILE A 351 1.77 43.64 -11.54
C ILE A 351 1.92 42.98 -10.16
N LEU A 352 2.42 41.75 -10.14
CA LEU A 352 2.67 41.00 -8.91
C LEU A 352 3.87 41.60 -8.13
N ILE A 353 3.59 42.45 -7.14
CA ILE A 353 4.62 42.91 -6.19
C ILE A 353 4.89 41.77 -5.18
N ASN A 354 5.87 40.94 -5.47
CA ASN A 354 6.39 39.95 -4.50
C ASN A 354 7.12 40.69 -3.37
N ARG A 355 6.43 40.95 -2.25
CA ARG A 355 7.13 41.26 -1.01
C ARG A 355 7.95 40.04 -0.62
N PRO A 356 9.28 40.13 -0.46
CA PRO A 356 10.06 39.00 -0.01
C PRO A 356 9.57 38.61 1.39
N SER A 357 8.94 37.43 1.50
CA SER A 357 8.56 36.90 2.81
C SER A 357 9.83 36.73 3.63
N LYS A 358 9.96 37.47 4.74
CA LYS A 358 11.07 37.25 5.67
C LYS A 358 10.97 35.80 6.13
N LYS A 359 11.92 34.95 5.72
CA LYS A 359 12.00 33.58 6.21
C LYS A 359 12.15 33.65 7.73
N HIS A 360 11.20 33.07 8.45
CA HIS A 360 11.28 32.98 9.89
C HIS A 360 12.46 32.07 10.22
N LEU A 361 13.49 32.64 10.86
CA LEU A 361 14.64 31.87 11.31
C LEU A 361 14.26 31.13 12.58
N GLU A 362 14.71 29.88 12.70
CA GLU A 362 14.59 29.15 13.95
C GLU A 362 15.41 29.82 15.05
N LEU A 363 15.06 29.54 16.31
CA LEU A 363 15.65 30.23 17.46
C LEU A 363 17.16 30.02 17.55
N TYR A 364 17.64 28.79 17.30
CA TYR A 364 19.08 28.51 17.26
C TYR A 364 19.80 29.24 16.12
N ASP A 365 19.15 29.43 14.97
CA ASP A 365 19.71 30.19 13.84
C ASP A 365 19.80 31.69 14.15
N ARG A 366 18.84 32.21 14.92
CA ARG A 366 18.90 33.58 15.44
C ARG A 366 20.08 33.74 16.42
N ASP A 367 20.36 32.74 17.25
CA ASP A 367 21.49 32.78 18.19
C ASP A 367 22.84 32.63 17.48
N LEU A 368 22.93 31.77 16.47
CA LEU A 368 24.09 31.67 15.57
C LEU A 368 24.33 32.96 14.78
N LYS A 369 23.27 33.65 14.36
CA LYS A 369 23.36 34.96 13.70
C LYS A 369 23.90 36.04 14.65
N ASN A 370 23.59 35.95 15.94
CA ASN A 370 24.04 36.88 16.97
C ASN A 370 25.38 36.45 17.61
N PHE A 371 26.09 35.47 17.04
CA PHE A 371 27.35 34.90 17.56
C PHE A 371 27.25 34.34 18.99
N ARG A 372 26.05 33.99 19.46
CA ARG A 372 25.81 33.37 20.77
C ARG A 372 25.88 31.85 20.66
N VAL A 373 27.10 31.33 20.56
CA VAL A 373 27.36 29.92 20.23
C VAL A 373 26.95 28.96 21.34
N SER A 374 27.22 29.30 22.60
CA SER A 374 26.83 28.48 23.77
C SER A 374 25.31 28.29 23.84
N LYS A 375 24.56 29.40 23.80
CA LYS A 375 23.09 29.39 23.83
C LYS A 375 22.48 28.64 22.64
N ALA A 376 23.08 28.78 21.45
CA ALA A 376 22.65 28.04 20.28
C ALA A 376 22.80 26.52 20.48
N LEU A 377 23.91 26.07 21.08
CA LEU A 377 24.14 24.66 21.39
C LEU A 377 23.17 24.16 22.47
N ASP A 378 22.89 24.95 23.51
CA ASP A 378 22.01 24.53 24.62
C ASP A 378 20.54 24.39 24.18
N ARG A 379 20.08 25.27 23.28
CA ARG A 379 18.72 25.22 22.72
C ARG A 379 18.46 23.93 21.95
N VAL A 380 19.52 23.38 21.37
CA VAL A 380 19.49 22.21 20.51
C VAL A 380 19.68 20.93 21.33
N LEU A 381 20.44 21.02 22.42
CA LEU A 381 20.63 19.96 23.42
C LEU A 381 19.42 19.78 24.35
N GLU A 382 18.35 20.56 24.20
CA GLU A 382 17.10 20.30 24.92
C GLU A 382 16.56 18.88 24.64
N PRO A 383 16.01 18.17 25.65
CA PRO A 383 15.51 16.80 25.49
C PRO A 383 14.51 16.63 24.34
N SER A 384 13.65 17.62 24.13
CA SER A 384 12.63 17.61 23.07
C SER A 384 13.24 17.52 21.66
N CYS A 385 14.32 18.27 21.42
CA CYS A 385 15.01 18.33 20.14
C CYS A 385 15.90 17.11 19.93
N THR A 386 16.61 16.69 20.98
CA THR A 386 17.52 15.53 20.93
C THR A 386 16.78 14.21 20.75
N ILE A 387 15.56 14.07 21.29
CA ILE A 387 14.74 12.86 21.13
C ILE A 387 14.07 12.80 19.76
N LYS A 388 13.47 13.90 19.29
CA LYS A 388 12.64 13.89 18.08
C LYS A 388 13.44 14.12 16.79
N THR A 389 14.47 14.95 16.85
CA THR A 389 15.20 15.42 15.66
C THR A 389 16.72 15.51 15.94
N PRO A 390 17.41 14.38 16.16
CA PRO A 390 18.86 14.37 16.40
C PRO A 390 19.65 14.94 15.20
N GLU A 391 19.11 14.83 13.98
CA GLU A 391 19.71 15.37 12.74
C GLU A 391 20.00 16.88 12.82
N ILE A 392 19.09 17.66 13.41
CA ILE A 392 19.27 19.10 13.59
C ILE A 392 20.44 19.37 14.54
N THR A 393 20.56 18.54 15.59
CA THR A 393 21.64 18.68 16.58
C THR A 393 23.00 18.41 15.98
N VAL A 394 23.14 17.31 15.27
CA VAL A 394 24.38 16.94 14.59
C VAL A 394 24.75 17.96 13.53
N SER A 395 23.76 18.49 12.80
CA SER A 395 23.98 19.54 11.78
C SER A 395 24.54 20.81 12.39
N ILE A 396 24.06 21.20 13.57
CA ILE A 396 24.56 22.40 14.27
C ILE A 396 25.97 22.14 14.81
N ILE A 397 26.23 20.99 15.44
CA ILE A 397 27.59 20.63 15.89
C ILE A 397 28.58 20.63 14.71
N LYS A 398 28.16 20.12 13.55
CA LYS A 398 28.95 20.16 12.31
C LYS A 398 29.22 21.59 11.86
N GLU A 399 28.22 22.47 11.85
CA GLU A 399 28.39 23.89 11.51
C GLU A 399 29.30 24.61 12.51
N LEU A 400 29.22 24.29 13.81
CA LEU A 400 30.12 24.82 14.82
C LEU A 400 31.56 24.35 14.61
N ASN A 401 31.74 23.08 14.24
CA ASN A 401 33.05 22.52 13.90
C ASN A 401 33.64 23.19 12.65
N ARG A 402 32.83 23.40 11.60
CA ARG A 402 33.25 24.14 10.39
C ARG A 402 33.68 25.58 10.67
N ARG A 403 33.08 26.22 11.68
CA ARG A 403 33.43 27.57 12.12
C ARG A 403 34.61 27.61 13.11
N GLY A 404 35.09 26.46 13.58
CA GLY A 404 36.16 26.37 14.59
C GLY A 404 35.75 26.89 15.98
N VAL A 405 34.45 27.12 16.23
CA VAL A 405 33.96 27.72 17.48
C VAL A 405 33.34 26.68 18.43
N LEU A 406 33.44 25.40 18.10
CA LEU A 406 32.88 24.32 18.91
C LEU A 406 33.55 24.23 20.29
N ALA A 407 34.88 24.35 20.35
CA ALA A 407 35.62 24.39 21.61
C ALA A 407 35.14 25.54 22.52
N ASN A 408 34.95 26.74 21.96
CA ASN A 408 34.44 27.89 22.70
C ASN A 408 33.00 27.70 23.20
N ALA A 409 32.18 26.95 22.45
CA ALA A 409 30.82 26.64 22.87
C ALA A 409 30.76 25.64 24.03
N LEU A 410 31.76 24.76 24.10
CA LEU A 410 31.88 23.68 25.07
C LEU A 410 32.69 24.06 26.31
N ALA A 411 33.57 25.06 26.24
CA ALA A 411 34.36 25.55 27.35
C ALA A 411 33.49 26.25 28.42
N GLY A 412 33.86 26.08 29.70
CA GLY A 412 33.25 26.78 30.83
C GLY A 412 31.81 26.39 31.14
N ARG A 413 31.42 25.14 30.87
CA ARG A 413 30.07 24.63 31.15
C ARG A 413 29.97 24.01 32.54
N ASP A 414 28.76 24.09 33.10
CA ASP A 414 28.42 23.46 34.37
C ASP A 414 28.26 21.93 34.23
N GLU A 415 28.37 21.22 35.35
CA GLU A 415 28.17 19.77 35.44
C GLU A 415 26.87 19.29 34.77
N LYS A 416 25.77 20.03 34.99
CA LYS A 416 24.46 19.71 34.40
C LYS A 416 24.46 19.82 32.88
N GLU A 417 25.15 20.81 32.32
CA GLU A 417 25.19 21.04 30.88
C GLU A 417 26.08 20.01 30.19
N ILE A 418 27.23 19.67 30.80
CA ILE A 418 28.11 18.58 30.35
C ILE A 418 27.35 17.25 30.37
N SER A 419 26.57 16.98 31.41
CA SER A 419 25.77 15.75 31.49
C SER A 419 24.77 15.63 30.34
N ARG A 420 24.19 16.76 29.86
CA ARG A 420 23.27 16.77 28.70
C ARG A 420 24.00 16.46 27.40
N VAL A 421 25.19 17.04 27.22
CA VAL A 421 26.04 16.77 26.05
C VAL A 421 26.46 15.31 26.03
N LEU A 422 26.95 14.78 27.15
CA LEU A 422 27.37 13.38 27.26
C LEU A 422 26.20 12.41 27.04
N ASN A 423 25.02 12.69 27.60
CA ASN A 423 23.82 11.89 27.33
C ASN A 423 23.44 11.89 25.84
N PHE A 424 23.62 13.03 25.16
CA PHE A 424 23.39 13.12 23.72
C PHE A 424 24.42 12.29 22.93
N LEU A 425 25.70 12.33 23.30
CA LEU A 425 26.75 11.53 22.66
C LEU A 425 26.52 10.04 22.86
N ILE A 426 26.33 9.59 24.11
CA ILE A 426 26.08 8.19 24.49
C ILE A 426 24.93 7.60 23.66
N ARG A 427 23.87 8.36 23.41
CA ARG A 427 22.71 7.86 22.65
C ARG A 427 22.95 7.80 21.14
N ASN A 428 23.71 8.72 20.57
CA ASN A 428 23.80 8.91 19.13
C ASN A 428 25.09 8.38 18.51
N LEU A 429 26.10 8.04 19.31
CA LEU A 429 27.38 7.52 18.83
C LEU A 429 27.22 6.19 18.08
N SER A 430 26.30 5.33 18.52
CA SER A 430 25.99 4.04 17.87
C SER A 430 25.35 4.18 16.48
N GLN A 431 25.01 5.39 16.04
CA GLN A 431 24.49 5.60 14.69
C GLN A 431 25.66 5.94 13.76
N PRO A 432 25.98 5.09 12.76
CA PRO A 432 27.13 5.31 11.88
C PRO A 432 27.04 6.60 11.06
N ARG A 433 25.82 7.14 10.88
CA ARG A 433 25.56 8.41 10.18
C ARG A 433 26.14 9.62 10.90
N PHE A 434 26.09 9.60 12.23
CA PHE A 434 26.47 10.74 13.07
C PHE A 434 27.85 10.58 13.69
N ALA A 435 28.34 9.34 13.79
CA ALA A 435 29.61 8.98 14.42
C ALA A 435 30.79 9.90 14.03
N PRO A 436 31.06 10.25 12.75
CA PRO A 436 32.24 11.08 12.43
C PRO A 436 32.20 12.48 13.03
N VAL A 437 31.01 13.10 13.10
CA VAL A 437 30.86 14.44 13.69
C VAL A 437 30.89 14.36 15.21
N LEU A 438 30.30 13.31 15.79
CA LEU A 438 30.21 13.13 17.23
C LEU A 438 31.52 12.66 17.86
N ILE A 439 32.35 11.88 17.16
CA ILE A 439 33.69 11.48 17.60
C ILE A 439 34.57 12.73 17.74
N ASN A 440 34.60 13.61 16.74
CA ASN A 440 35.34 14.87 16.83
C ASN A 440 34.83 15.75 17.98
N ALA A 441 33.51 15.78 18.23
CA ALA A 441 32.96 16.50 19.36
C ALA A 441 33.35 15.86 20.70
N ALA A 442 33.39 14.52 20.78
CA ALA A 442 33.82 13.78 21.97
C ALA A 442 35.31 14.00 22.26
N GLU A 443 36.17 14.02 21.24
CA GLU A 443 37.60 14.34 21.35
C GLU A 443 37.80 15.72 21.97
N ILE A 444 37.14 16.75 21.42
CA ILE A 444 37.21 18.12 21.96
C ILE A 444 36.70 18.19 23.42
N ILE A 445 35.67 17.42 23.76
CA ILE A 445 35.14 17.38 25.14
C ILE A 445 36.15 16.73 26.08
N ILE A 446 36.77 15.62 25.67
CA ILE A 446 37.79 14.94 26.47
C ILE A 446 38.97 15.87 26.69
N ASP A 447 39.47 16.55 25.66
CA ASP A 447 40.61 17.47 25.77
C ASP A 447 40.35 18.64 26.73
N ILE A 448 39.16 19.26 26.67
CA ILE A 448 38.80 20.41 27.52
C ILE A 448 38.62 19.98 28.99
N TYR A 449 37.99 18.82 29.22
CA TYR A 449 37.57 18.40 30.57
C TYR A 449 38.51 17.38 31.22
N LEU A 450 39.61 16.98 30.57
CA LEU A 450 40.62 16.08 31.13
C LEU A 450 41.13 16.51 32.52
N PRO A 451 41.40 17.81 32.80
CA PRO A 451 41.84 18.25 34.13
C PRO A 451 40.74 18.19 35.21
N VAL A 452 39.47 18.04 34.81
CA VAL A 452 38.28 18.10 35.69
C VAL A 452 37.77 16.70 36.05
N ILE A 453 38.32 15.65 35.42
CA ILE A 453 37.98 14.24 35.71
C ILE A 453 38.30 13.92 37.18
N GLY A 454 37.35 13.32 37.89
CA GLY A 454 37.48 12.98 39.32
C GLY A 454 36.82 13.98 40.29
N GLN A 455 36.35 15.14 39.81
CA GLN A 455 35.64 16.10 40.67
C GLN A 455 34.16 15.76 40.85
N SER A 456 33.51 15.16 39.84
CA SER A 456 32.10 14.75 39.91
C SER A 456 31.94 13.27 39.56
N PRO A 457 31.35 12.47 40.47
CA PRO A 457 31.09 11.06 40.22
C PRO A 457 30.02 10.83 39.13
N VAL A 458 29.15 11.81 38.89
CA VAL A 458 28.08 11.70 37.88
C VAL A 458 28.65 11.80 36.48
N VAL A 459 29.56 12.74 36.26
CA VAL A 459 30.22 12.95 34.97
C VAL A 459 31.21 11.81 34.68
N ASP A 460 31.97 11.38 35.67
CA ASP A 460 32.91 10.25 35.52
C ASP A 460 32.18 8.96 35.11
N LYS A 461 31.03 8.67 35.73
CA LYS A 461 30.19 7.52 35.34
C LYS A 461 29.72 7.60 33.90
N LYS A 462 29.48 8.82 33.37
CA LYS A 462 29.09 9.02 31.96
C LYS A 462 30.26 8.85 31.01
N PHE A 463 31.47 9.27 31.39
CA PHE A 463 32.67 8.99 30.62
C PHE A 463 32.99 7.49 30.55
N LEU A 464 32.85 6.76 31.66
CA LEU A 464 32.99 5.29 31.66
C LEU A 464 31.97 4.62 30.74
N LEU A 465 30.71 5.09 30.75
CA LEU A 465 29.69 4.60 29.83
C LEU A 465 30.02 4.91 28.37
N LEU A 466 30.56 6.11 28.09
CA LEU A 466 30.98 6.49 26.74
C LEU A 466 32.13 5.60 26.27
N GLN A 467 33.14 5.35 27.11
CA GLN A 467 34.25 4.44 26.81
C GLN A 467 33.74 3.03 26.48
N GLY A 468 32.91 2.45 27.36
CA GLY A 468 32.36 1.11 27.13
C GLY A 468 31.47 1.01 25.87
N LEU A 469 30.85 2.11 25.44
CA LEU A 469 30.14 2.15 24.15
C LEU A 469 31.08 2.20 22.96
N VAL A 470 32.16 2.97 23.05
CA VAL A 470 33.19 3.04 21.99
C VAL A 470 33.86 1.68 21.83
N GLU A 471 34.21 0.99 22.93
CA GLU A 471 34.78 -0.36 22.90
C GLU A 471 33.85 -1.35 22.20
N LYS A 472 32.56 -1.36 22.55
CA LYS A 472 31.55 -2.19 21.88
C LYS A 472 31.40 -1.88 20.40
N GLU A 473 31.47 -0.61 20.00
CA GLU A 473 31.38 -0.21 18.60
C GLU A 473 32.62 -0.66 17.81
N ILE A 474 33.81 -0.62 18.42
CA ILE A 474 35.04 -1.14 17.81
C ILE A 474 34.93 -2.65 17.58
N ASP A 475 34.43 -3.40 18.56
CA ASP A 475 34.23 -4.84 18.43
C ASP A 475 33.17 -5.15 17.36
N TYR A 476 32.06 -4.41 17.31
CA TYR A 476 31.05 -4.54 16.27
C TYR A 476 31.60 -4.26 14.85
N GLN A 477 32.47 -3.26 14.71
CA GLN A 477 33.13 -2.97 13.43
C GLN A 477 34.10 -4.08 13.00
N ARG A 478 34.77 -4.74 13.94
CA ARG A 478 35.60 -5.93 13.64
C ARG A 478 34.74 -7.08 13.12
N GLU A 479 33.64 -7.40 13.81
CA GLU A 479 32.70 -8.42 13.35
C GLU A 479 32.14 -8.09 11.95
N LEU A 480 31.80 -6.83 11.68
CA LEU A 480 31.34 -6.40 10.35
C LEU A 480 32.41 -6.61 9.27
N LEU A 481 33.68 -6.30 9.57
CA LEU A 481 34.78 -6.53 8.62
C LEU A 481 34.98 -8.03 8.35
N GLU A 482 34.84 -8.88 9.35
CA GLU A 482 34.87 -10.34 9.17
C GLU A 482 33.74 -10.81 8.25
N THR A 483 32.50 -10.35 8.48
CA THR A 483 31.36 -10.69 7.61
C THR A 483 31.50 -10.17 6.18
N LEU A 484 32.08 -8.98 5.99
CA LEU A 484 32.38 -8.43 4.68
C LEU A 484 33.40 -9.32 3.96
N GLY A 485 34.47 -9.73 4.65
CA GLY A 485 35.45 -10.67 4.11
C GLY A 485 34.82 -12.01 3.69
N MET A 486 33.91 -12.56 4.50
CA MET A 486 33.16 -13.77 4.13
C MET A 486 32.28 -13.56 2.89
N MET A 487 31.61 -12.41 2.78
CA MET A 487 30.74 -12.09 1.65
C MET A 487 31.55 -11.87 0.36
N ASP A 488 32.70 -11.20 0.43
CA ASP A 488 33.60 -11.00 -0.70
C ASP A 488 34.15 -12.33 -1.22
N MET A 489 34.46 -13.27 -0.34
CA MET A 489 34.80 -14.64 -0.72
C MET A 489 33.66 -15.32 -1.47
N LEU A 490 32.42 -15.20 -1.01
CA LEU A 490 31.25 -15.73 -1.72
C LEU A 490 31.08 -15.10 -3.11
N PHE A 491 31.18 -13.77 -3.22
CA PHE A 491 31.09 -13.09 -4.52
C PHE A 491 32.22 -13.50 -5.47
N ALA A 492 33.45 -13.63 -4.98
CA ALA A 492 34.58 -14.11 -5.76
C ALA A 492 34.39 -15.56 -6.25
N THR A 493 33.72 -16.42 -5.47
CA THR A 493 33.39 -17.79 -5.93
C THR A 493 32.25 -17.82 -6.95
N MET A 494 31.26 -16.92 -6.83
CA MET A 494 30.14 -16.84 -7.78
C MET A 494 30.60 -16.39 -9.17
N THR A 495 31.47 -15.39 -9.27
CA THR A 495 31.99 -14.90 -10.57
C THR A 495 32.80 -15.97 -11.31
N ARG A 496 33.52 -16.83 -10.60
CA ARG A 496 34.23 -17.98 -11.21
C ARG A 496 33.28 -18.99 -11.86
N LYS A 497 32.09 -19.19 -11.28
CA LYS A 497 31.13 -20.20 -11.77
C LYS A 497 30.43 -19.80 -13.07
N GLU A 498 30.21 -18.50 -13.31
CA GLU A 498 29.71 -18.01 -14.60
C GLU A 498 30.74 -18.23 -15.72
N SER A 499 32.03 -18.00 -15.45
CA SER A 499 33.09 -18.20 -16.45
C SER A 499 33.28 -19.66 -16.89
N THR A 500 33.04 -20.63 -16.01
CA THR A 500 33.12 -22.06 -16.36
C THR A 500 31.87 -22.57 -17.08
N SER A 501 30.69 -21.99 -16.82
CA SER A 501 29.45 -22.35 -17.53
C SER A 501 29.44 -21.92 -19.01
N VAL A 502 30.13 -20.83 -19.36
CA VAL A 502 30.26 -20.37 -20.75
C VAL A 502 31.22 -21.27 -21.55
N LEU A 503 32.24 -21.85 -20.92
CA LEU A 503 33.19 -22.76 -21.58
C LEU A 503 32.61 -24.15 -21.83
N GLN A 504 31.72 -24.66 -20.98
CA GLN A 504 31.07 -25.97 -21.19
C GLN A 504 30.07 -25.98 -22.35
N HIS A 505 29.41 -24.86 -22.66
CA HIS A 505 28.51 -24.80 -23.83
C HIS A 505 29.24 -24.78 -25.18
N THR A 506 30.55 -24.51 -25.22
CA THR A 506 31.33 -24.51 -26.47
C THR A 506 32.03 -25.85 -26.78
N SER A 507 32.19 -26.75 -25.81
CA SER A 507 32.92 -28.02 -26.01
C SER A 507 32.06 -29.22 -26.40
N ASP A 508 30.74 -29.19 -26.18
CA ASP A 508 29.84 -30.34 -26.43
C ASP A 508 29.22 -30.36 -27.85
N GLY A 509 29.65 -29.47 -28.75
CA GLY A 509 29.07 -29.32 -30.10
C GLY A 509 29.80 -30.03 -31.26
N PHE A 510 30.89 -30.76 -31.01
CA PHE A 510 31.72 -31.35 -32.08
C PHE A 510 32.17 -32.78 -31.74
N LEU A 511 31.27 -33.76 -31.66
CA LEU A 511 31.70 -35.18 -31.68
C LEU A 511 30.67 -36.24 -32.14
N GLU A 512 29.47 -35.89 -32.59
CA GLU A 512 28.54 -36.86 -33.18
C GLU A 512 28.28 -36.57 -34.66
N ASN A 513 29.14 -37.09 -35.54
CA ASN A 513 28.79 -37.48 -36.92
C ASN A 513 30.03 -38.07 -37.62
N LYS A 514 30.38 -39.30 -37.28
CA LYS A 514 31.19 -40.20 -38.13
C LYS A 514 31.17 -41.61 -37.53
N LYS A 515 30.14 -42.39 -37.87
CA LYS A 515 30.13 -43.87 -37.92
C LYS A 515 28.72 -44.33 -38.27
N MET A 516 28.48 -44.60 -39.55
CA MET A 516 27.75 -45.77 -40.06
C MET A 516 27.65 -45.64 -41.59
N GLU A 517 28.74 -46.02 -42.26
CA GLU A 517 28.71 -46.59 -43.61
C GLU A 517 29.47 -47.92 -43.51
N SER A 518 28.72 -49.02 -43.53
CA SER A 518 29.13 -50.36 -43.94
C SER A 518 27.88 -51.22 -44.04
#